data_AF-A0A934KNV2-F1
#
_entry.id   AF-A0A934KNV2-F1
#
_cell.length_a   1.000
_cell.length_b   1.000
_cell.length_c   1.000
_cell.angle_alpha   90.00
_cell.angle_beta   90.00
_cell.angle_gamma   90.00
#
_symmetry.space_group_name_H-M   'P 1'
#
loop_
_entity.id
_entity.type
_entity.pdbx_description
1 polymer ?
#
loop_
_entity_poly.entity_id
_entity_poly.type
_entity_poly.pdbx_seq_one_letter_code
_entity_poly.pdbx_strand_id
1 'polypeptide(L)'
;MRTPSWGEIEEFCRSDGWDLVRETDHSFFRKVLPDGTVLETHSSFSSSKTMSANRYALILRTQLQVSAQAFWDTLRTGEPALRPSAPLPDMPPSLPAWLIRSLKREVGLTDDDISPLSEVAALQLLVDHRSSPGSTRESHPTT
;
A
#
# COMPACT_ATOMS: atom_id res chain seq x y z
N MET A 1 22.31 6.12 26.14
CA MET A 1 21.45 6.34 24.96
C MET A 1 20.34 7.29 25.36
N ARG A 2 20.16 8.42 24.66
CA ARG A 2 19.03 9.34 24.90
C ARG A 2 17.73 8.57 24.67
N THR A 3 16.79 8.70 25.59
CA THR A 3 15.44 8.16 25.44
C THR A 3 14.47 9.29 25.14
N PRO A 4 13.47 9.06 24.28
CA PRO A 4 12.49 10.08 23.98
C PRO A 4 11.46 10.20 25.09
N SER A 5 10.81 11.34 25.10
CA SER A 5 9.53 11.60 25.73
C SER A 5 8.38 11.03 24.88
N TRP A 6 7.18 10.94 25.46
CA TRP A 6 6.01 10.54 24.67
C TRP A 6 5.65 11.58 23.60
N GLY A 7 5.87 12.86 23.86
CA GLY A 7 5.68 13.93 22.86
C GLY A 7 6.58 13.75 21.64
N GLU A 8 7.83 13.31 21.82
CA GLU A 8 8.75 13.02 20.70
C GLU A 8 8.34 11.78 19.90
N ILE A 9 7.68 10.78 20.51
CA ILE A 9 7.10 9.65 19.75
C ILE A 9 5.97 10.15 18.85
N GLU A 10 5.10 11.01 19.38
CA GLU A 10 3.99 11.60 18.65
C GLU A 10 4.48 12.48 17.49
N GLU A 11 5.45 13.35 17.74
CA GLU A 11 6.07 14.21 16.73
C GLU A 11 6.78 13.40 15.65
N PHE A 12 7.43 12.29 16.03
CA PHE A 12 8.01 11.36 15.07
C PHE A 12 6.93 10.76 14.17
N CYS A 13 5.83 10.27 14.75
CA CYS A 13 4.73 9.69 13.97
C CYS A 13 4.16 10.69 12.97
N ARG A 14 4.00 11.96 13.38
CA ARG A 14 3.55 13.04 12.48
C ARG A 14 4.54 13.32 11.36
N SER A 15 5.82 13.48 11.68
CA SER A 15 6.88 13.79 10.70
C SER A 15 7.11 12.64 9.71
N ASP A 16 7.00 11.41 10.20
CA ASP A 16 7.17 10.21 9.39
C ASP A 16 5.90 9.86 8.58
N GLY A 17 4.80 10.59 8.74
CA GLY A 17 3.58 10.39 7.97
C GLY A 17 2.76 9.17 8.40
N TRP A 18 2.58 8.97 9.70
CA TRP A 18 1.64 7.99 10.24
C TRP A 18 0.22 8.56 10.30
N ASP A 19 -0.77 7.70 10.14
CA ASP A 19 -2.17 8.03 10.30
C ASP A 19 -2.59 7.99 11.77
N LEU A 20 -3.19 9.07 12.27
CA LEU A 20 -3.85 9.08 13.58
C LEU A 20 -5.20 8.36 13.47
N VAL A 21 -5.31 7.19 14.12
CA VAL A 21 -6.50 6.33 14.01
C VAL A 21 -7.55 6.71 15.06
N ARG A 22 -7.10 6.99 16.28
CA ARG A 22 -7.97 7.36 17.40
C ARG A 22 -7.18 8.15 18.43
N GLU A 23 -7.89 9.02 19.14
CA GLU A 23 -7.35 9.80 20.24
C GLU A 23 -8.33 9.73 21.42
N THR A 24 -7.88 9.16 22.54
CA THR A 24 -8.69 9.00 23.75
C THR A 24 -7.92 9.50 24.96
N ASP A 25 -7.29 8.59 25.69
CA ASP A 25 -6.28 8.78 26.74
C ASP A 25 -4.85 8.62 26.19
N HIS A 26 -4.77 8.11 24.96
CA HIS A 26 -3.57 7.94 24.16
C HIS A 26 -3.89 8.34 22.71
N SER A 27 -2.89 8.81 21.98
CA SER A 27 -2.96 8.98 20.52
C SER A 27 -2.43 7.70 19.87
N PHE A 28 -3.26 7.05 19.07
CA PHE A 28 -2.93 5.79 18.40
C PHE A 28 -2.65 6.03 16.93
N PHE A 29 -1.49 5.56 16.47
CA PHE A 29 -1.00 5.76 15.12
C PHE A 29 -0.87 4.45 14.39
N ARG A 30 -1.15 4.47 13.09
CA ARG A 30 -0.97 3.35 12.17
C ARG A 30 -0.15 3.81 10.97
N LYS A 31 0.70 2.92 10.46
CA LYS A 31 1.39 3.12 9.19
C LYS A 31 1.40 1.83 8.38
N VAL A 32 1.03 1.93 7.12
CA VAL A 32 1.13 0.82 6.16
C VAL A 32 2.42 0.99 5.37
N LEU A 33 3.27 -0.02 5.41
CA LEU A 33 4.53 -0.06 4.67
C LEU A 33 4.30 -0.51 3.22
N PRO A 34 5.27 -0.27 2.31
CA PRO A 34 5.16 -0.68 0.90
C PRO A 34 5.02 -2.19 0.67
N ASP A 35 5.41 -3.00 1.66
CA ASP A 35 5.27 -4.45 1.68
C ASP A 35 3.88 -4.92 2.18
N GLY A 36 2.98 -3.97 2.50
CA GLY A 36 1.67 -4.24 3.11
C GLY A 36 1.72 -4.48 4.63
N THR A 37 2.91 -4.47 5.25
CA THR A 37 3.04 -4.59 6.70
C THR A 37 2.36 -3.41 7.38
N VAL A 38 1.52 -3.71 8.36
CA VAL A 38 0.85 -2.70 9.18
C VAL A 38 1.60 -2.55 10.50
N LEU A 39 2.09 -1.34 10.75
CA LEU A 39 2.68 -0.95 12.02
C LEU A 39 1.69 -0.16 12.85
N GLU A 40 1.74 -0.37 14.16
CA GLU A 40 0.90 0.33 15.12
C GLU A 40 1.75 0.79 16.32
N THR A 41 1.51 2.02 16.76
CA THR A 41 2.13 2.58 17.97
C THR A 41 1.15 3.51 18.67
N HIS A 42 1.45 3.88 19.90
CA HIS A 42 0.67 4.86 20.63
C HIS A 42 1.57 5.77 21.47
N SER A 43 1.12 7.01 21.65
CA SER A 43 1.71 7.98 22.54
C SER A 43 0.79 8.22 23.73
N SER A 44 1.37 8.31 24.93
CA SER A 44 0.65 8.73 26.14
C SER A 44 0.60 10.23 26.25
N PHE A 45 -0.52 10.78 26.72
CA PHE A 45 -0.69 12.22 26.96
C PHE A 45 0.24 12.81 28.02
N SER A 46 0.96 11.96 28.76
CA SER A 46 2.07 12.42 29.59
C SER A 46 3.29 12.77 28.73
N SER A 47 3.11 13.74 27.83
CA SER A 47 4.02 14.08 26.74
C SER A 47 5.44 14.39 27.22
N SER A 48 5.60 15.00 28.40
CA SER A 48 6.90 15.32 28.99
C SER A 48 7.61 14.15 29.69
N LYS A 49 6.94 13.01 29.93
CA LYS A 49 7.58 11.87 30.60
C LYS A 49 8.51 11.13 29.63
N THR A 50 9.77 11.05 30.04
CA THR A 50 10.79 10.24 29.36
C THR A 50 10.59 8.75 29.67
N MET A 51 10.73 7.90 28.66
CA MET A 51 10.65 6.45 28.85
C MET A 51 12.02 5.83 29.21
N SER A 52 11.99 4.59 29.72
CA SER A 52 13.21 3.81 29.97
C SER A 52 13.86 3.36 28.66
N ALA A 53 15.18 3.13 28.67
CA ALA A 53 15.93 2.71 27.49
C ALA A 53 15.42 1.38 26.90
N ASN A 54 15.07 0.42 27.75
CA ASN A 54 14.50 -0.85 27.30
C ASN A 54 13.14 -0.68 26.61
N ARG A 55 12.30 0.24 27.11
CA ARG A 55 11.01 0.54 26.48
C ARG A 55 11.21 1.23 25.13
N TYR A 56 12.15 2.17 25.05
CA TYR A 56 12.46 2.81 23.78
C TYR A 56 12.99 1.81 22.74
N ALA A 57 13.93 0.95 23.12
CA ALA A 57 14.45 -0.10 22.24
C ALA A 57 13.35 -1.08 21.79
N LEU A 58 12.40 -1.40 22.67
CA LEU A 58 11.23 -2.22 22.34
C LEU A 58 10.33 -1.52 21.31
N ILE A 59 10.01 -0.24 21.50
CA ILE A 59 9.19 0.54 20.57
C ILE A 59 9.86 0.62 19.20
N LEU A 60 11.16 0.93 19.14
CA LEU A 60 11.90 0.98 17.89
C LEU A 60 11.85 -0.34 17.12
N ARG A 61 12.05 -1.47 17.82
CA ARG A 61 12.16 -2.78 17.17
C ARG A 61 10.81 -3.39 16.78
N THR A 62 9.77 -3.23 17.61
CA THR A 62 8.48 -3.93 17.38
C THR A 62 7.37 -3.03 16.86
N GLN A 63 7.43 -1.72 17.09
CA GLN A 63 6.36 -0.81 16.70
C GLN A 63 6.78 0.06 15.51
N LEU A 64 7.90 0.79 15.62
CA LEU A 64 8.30 1.76 14.59
C LEU A 64 9.11 1.14 13.45
N GLN A 65 9.81 0.03 13.74
CA GLN A 65 10.76 -0.66 12.86
C GLN A 65 11.82 0.24 12.23
N VAL A 66 12.42 1.12 13.05
CA VAL A 66 13.48 2.04 12.65
C VAL A 66 14.66 1.96 13.61
N SER A 67 15.83 2.39 13.15
CA SER A 67 16.98 2.58 14.04
C SER A 67 16.77 3.82 14.92
N ALA A 68 17.44 3.86 16.06
CA ALA A 68 17.39 5.04 16.92
C ALA A 68 17.96 6.30 16.25
N GLN A 69 18.94 6.13 15.35
CA GLN A 69 19.49 7.24 14.58
C GLN A 69 18.45 7.78 13.60
N ALA A 70 17.79 6.90 12.84
CA ALA A 70 16.73 7.30 11.92
C ALA A 70 15.58 8.02 12.64
N PHE A 71 15.20 7.55 13.84
CA PHE A 71 14.20 8.23 14.68
C PHE A 71 14.59 9.69 14.98
N TRP A 72 15.81 9.92 15.46
CA TRP A 72 16.28 11.27 15.80
C TRP A 72 16.52 12.14 14.57
N ASP A 73 16.96 11.55 13.46
CA ASP A 73 17.13 12.26 12.19
C ASP A 73 15.78 12.71 11.62
N THR A 74 14.73 11.89 11.69
CA THR A 74 13.37 12.29 11.30
C THR A 74 12.88 13.48 12.14
N LEU A 75 13.06 13.46 13.46
CA LEU A 75 12.69 14.60 14.31
C LEU A 75 13.50 15.87 13.99
N ARG A 76 14.75 15.72 13.56
CA ARG A 76 15.62 16.85 13.23
C ARG A 76 15.34 17.43 11.84
N THR A 77 14.99 16.59 10.87
CA THR A 77 14.87 16.96 9.45
C THR A 77 13.42 17.14 9.00
N GLY A 78 12.47 16.51 9.69
CA GLY A 78 11.09 16.36 9.23
C GLY A 78 10.91 15.30 8.15
N GLU A 79 11.97 14.61 7.72
CA GLU A 79 11.91 13.63 6.65
C GLU A 79 11.54 12.23 7.17
N PRO A 80 10.67 11.48 6.46
CA PRO A 80 10.32 10.12 6.84
C PRO A 80 11.53 9.18 6.95
N ALA A 81 11.52 8.35 7.98
CA ALA A 81 12.56 7.36 8.23
C ALA A 81 12.54 6.27 7.15
N LEU A 82 13.72 6.00 6.58
CA LEU A 82 13.94 4.86 5.71
C LEU A 82 13.74 3.55 6.49
N ARG A 83 12.85 2.70 5.98
CA ARG A 83 12.58 1.37 6.52
C ARG A 83 12.98 0.29 5.51
N PRO A 84 13.53 -0.84 5.98
CA PRO A 84 13.97 -1.92 5.10
C PRO A 84 12.84 -2.79 4.54
N SER A 85 11.55 -2.43 4.68
CA SER A 85 10.46 -3.20 4.05
C SER A 85 10.67 -3.23 2.54
N ALA A 86 10.91 -4.43 2.01
CA ALA A 86 11.01 -4.67 0.58
C ALA A 86 9.63 -4.36 -0.03
N PRO A 87 9.51 -3.49 -1.05
CA PRO A 87 8.23 -3.24 -1.69
C PRO A 87 7.59 -4.57 -2.09
N LEU A 88 6.26 -4.69 -1.95
CA LEU A 88 5.54 -5.84 -2.50
C LEU A 88 6.03 -6.03 -3.95
N PRO A 89 6.34 -7.27 -4.39
CA PRO A 89 6.55 -7.50 -5.81
C PRO A 89 5.34 -6.93 -6.53
N ASP A 90 5.56 -6.16 -7.61
CA ASP A 90 4.50 -5.55 -8.40
C ASP A 90 3.47 -6.63 -8.74
N MET A 91 2.40 -6.71 -7.96
CA MET A 91 1.34 -7.67 -8.22
C MET A 91 0.71 -7.15 -9.50
N PRO A 92 0.77 -7.89 -10.62
CA PRO A 92 0.33 -7.36 -11.90
C PRO A 92 -1.12 -6.89 -11.72
N PRO A 93 -1.46 -5.68 -12.21
CA PRO A 93 -2.78 -5.11 -12.05
C PRO A 93 -3.82 -6.14 -12.49
N SER A 94 -4.69 -6.54 -11.57
CA SER A 94 -5.73 -7.51 -11.86
C SER A 94 -6.74 -6.86 -12.80
N LEU A 95 -6.84 -7.40 -14.02
CA LEU A 95 -7.82 -6.94 -14.99
C LEU A 95 -9.24 -7.08 -14.43
N PRO A 96 -10.13 -6.09 -14.64
CA PRO A 96 -11.53 -6.21 -14.23
C PRO A 96 -12.18 -7.49 -14.76
N ALA A 97 -12.96 -8.18 -13.92
CA ALA A 97 -13.55 -9.48 -14.27
C ALA A 97 -14.42 -9.45 -15.54
N TRP A 98 -15.08 -8.31 -15.79
CA TRP A 98 -15.86 -8.12 -17.02
C TRP A 98 -14.97 -8.10 -18.27
N LEU A 99 -13.77 -7.52 -18.18
CA LEU A 99 -12.82 -7.40 -19.29
C LEU A 99 -12.21 -8.77 -19.61
N ILE A 100 -11.78 -9.53 -18.59
CA ILE A 100 -11.33 -10.91 -18.74
C ILE A 100 -12.42 -11.76 -19.42
N ARG A 101 -13.67 -11.64 -18.97
CA ARG A 101 -14.80 -12.38 -19.55
C ARG A 101 -15.05 -11.99 -21.01
N SER A 102 -14.96 -10.71 -21.35
CA SER A 102 -15.10 -10.23 -22.73
C SER A 102 -13.96 -10.71 -23.63
N LEU A 103 -12.72 -10.65 -23.16
CA LEU A 103 -11.56 -11.16 -23.91
C LEU A 103 -11.67 -12.66 -24.21
N LYS A 104 -12.08 -13.47 -23.22
CA LYS A 104 -12.30 -14.92 -23.43
C LYS A 104 -13.42 -15.22 -24.42
N ARG A 105 -14.52 -14.45 -24.37
CA ARG A 105 -15.73 -14.74 -25.16
C ARG A 105 -15.70 -14.16 -26.57
N GLU A 106 -15.15 -12.97 -26.73
CA GLU A 106 -15.18 -12.21 -27.98
C GLU A 106 -13.87 -12.40 -28.75
N VAL A 107 -12.72 -12.21 -28.08
CA VAL A 107 -11.40 -12.32 -28.70
C VAL A 107 -10.88 -13.76 -28.73
N GLY A 108 -11.34 -14.61 -27.79
CA GLY A 108 -10.95 -16.03 -27.70
C GLY A 108 -9.63 -16.28 -26.96
N LEU A 109 -9.15 -15.31 -26.18
CA LEU A 109 -7.92 -15.45 -25.39
C LEU A 109 -8.08 -16.42 -24.21
N THR A 110 -7.03 -17.15 -23.87
CA THR A 110 -6.99 -18.03 -22.68
C THR A 110 -6.53 -17.29 -21.43
N ASP A 111 -6.66 -17.89 -20.24
CA ASP A 111 -6.13 -17.31 -19.00
C ASP A 111 -4.62 -17.00 -19.09
N ASP A 112 -3.84 -17.88 -19.73
CA ASP A 112 -2.41 -17.70 -19.96
C ASP A 112 -2.10 -16.49 -20.87
N ASP A 113 -2.92 -16.26 -21.90
CA ASP A 113 -2.77 -15.11 -22.79
C ASP A 113 -3.18 -13.79 -22.11
N ILE A 114 -4.12 -13.85 -21.16
CA ILE A 114 -4.69 -12.69 -20.46
C ILE A 114 -3.80 -12.27 -19.28
N SER A 115 -3.20 -13.22 -18.57
CA SER A 115 -2.37 -12.99 -17.38
C SER A 115 -1.27 -11.93 -17.55
N PRO A 116 -0.50 -11.89 -18.66
CA PRO A 116 0.54 -10.88 -18.84
C PRO A 116 0.03 -9.52 -19.37
N LEU A 117 -1.26 -9.38 -19.70
CA LEU A 117 -1.78 -8.14 -20.28
C LEU A 117 -1.99 -7.07 -19.22
N SER A 118 -1.51 -5.86 -19.51
CA SER A 118 -1.94 -4.67 -18.76
C SER A 118 -3.39 -4.30 -19.09
N GLU A 119 -4.07 -3.59 -18.19
CA GLU A 119 -5.45 -3.16 -18.40
C GLU A 119 -5.64 -2.36 -19.70
N VAL A 120 -4.68 -1.48 -20.01
CA VAL A 120 -4.71 -0.68 -21.24
C VAL A 120 -4.58 -1.57 -22.48
N ALA A 121 -3.66 -2.53 -22.48
CA ALA A 121 -3.48 -3.44 -23.61
C ALA A 121 -4.70 -4.35 -23.82
N ALA A 122 -5.26 -4.87 -22.72
CA ALA A 122 -6.49 -5.66 -22.71
C ALA A 122 -7.70 -4.88 -23.26
N LEU A 123 -7.87 -3.62 -22.85
CA LEU A 123 -8.91 -2.73 -23.38
C LEU A 123 -8.71 -2.45 -24.86
N GLN A 124 -7.48 -2.15 -25.28
CA GLN A 124 -7.17 -1.85 -26.68
C GLN A 124 -7.50 -3.05 -27.58
N LEU A 125 -7.10 -4.26 -27.20
CA LEU A 125 -7.43 -5.48 -27.93
C LEU A 125 -8.94 -5.69 -28.09
N LEU A 126 -9.72 -5.42 -27.04
CA LEU A 126 -11.18 -5.53 -27.09
C LEU A 126 -11.80 -4.45 -28.00
N VAL A 127 -11.30 -3.22 -27.94
CA VAL A 127 -11.74 -2.11 -28.80
C VAL A 127 -11.41 -2.41 -30.26
N ASP A 128 -10.21 -2.89 -30.56
CA ASP A 128 -9.77 -3.23 -31.92
C ASP A 128 -10.62 -4.37 -32.51
N HIS A 129 -10.88 -5.41 -31.70
CA HIS A 129 -11.75 -6.52 -32.11
C HIS A 129 -13.18 -6.04 -32.43
N ARG A 130 -13.76 -5.17 -31.60
CA ARG A 130 -15.12 -4.61 -31.81
C ARG A 130 -15.18 -3.59 -32.94
N SER A 131 -14.07 -2.93 -33.24
CA SER A 131 -13.98 -1.93 -34.31
C SER A 131 -13.73 -2.55 -35.69
N SER A 132 -13.41 -3.84 -35.76
CA SER A 132 -13.29 -4.58 -37.02
C SER A 132 -14.68 -4.91 -37.58
N PRO A 133 -15.06 -4.41 -38.78
CA PRO A 133 -16.37 -4.70 -39.36
C PRO A 133 -16.42 -6.13 -39.91
N GLY A 134 -16.96 -7.08 -39.13
CA GLY A 134 -17.04 -8.47 -39.58
C GLY A 134 -17.68 -9.46 -38.62
N SER A 135 -18.94 -9.28 -38.23
CA SER A 135 -19.81 -10.40 -37.83
C SER A 135 -21.29 -10.04 -38.00
N THR A 136 -21.68 -9.66 -39.21
CA THR A 136 -23.07 -9.78 -39.64
C THR A 136 -23.33 -11.26 -39.84
N ARG A 137 -23.97 -11.90 -38.87
CA ARG A 137 -24.42 -13.29 -38.97
C ARG A 137 -25.66 -13.30 -39.87
N GLU A 138 -25.45 -13.52 -41.16
CA GLU A 138 -26.53 -13.62 -42.15
C GLU A 138 -27.50 -14.74 -41.75
N SER A 139 -28.72 -14.36 -41.38
CA SER A 139 -29.82 -15.29 -41.14
C SER A 139 -30.53 -15.52 -42.47
N HIS A 140 -30.27 -16.64 -43.13
CA HIS A 140 -31.04 -17.06 -44.29
C HIS A 140 -32.45 -17.51 -43.86
N PRO A 141 -33.53 -17.08 -44.54
CA PRO A 141 -34.85 -17.65 -44.33
C PRO A 141 -34.97 -18.98 -45.08
N THR A 142 -35.32 -20.03 -44.34
CA THR A 142 -35.76 -21.32 -44.88
C THR A 142 -37.09 -21.16 -45.62
N THR A 143 -37.15 -21.63 -46.87
CA THR A 143 -38.39 -21.99 -47.57
C THR A 143 -38.44 -23.49 -47.70
#